data_AF-A0A395N8R4-F1
#
_entry.id   AF-A0A395N8R4-F1
#
_cell.length_a   1.000
_cell.length_b   1.000
_cell.length_c   1.000
_cell.angle_alpha   90.00
_cell.angle_beta   90.00
_cell.angle_gamma   90.00
#
_symmetry.space_group_name_H-M   'P 1'
#
loop_
_entity.id
_entity.type
_entity.pdbx_description
1 polymer ?
#
loop_
_entity_poly.entity_id
_entity_poly.type
_entity_poly.pdbx_seq_one_letter_code
_entity_poly.pdbx_strand_id
1 'polypeptide(L)'
;EDNGDQDDGTSTVGGNEEAHGTPRVRRHLLSPQRAAFESAIATAMPPFRPSLPKDKKRRRESLDYDDMALSNMSYTELQREPFDFDPSKATTHIGIGGSAGTLSAKLEQYQHQTEKEQRFMFRNLAVDDWEEAGDWFADRFGDVMYKLREARRNKRRMIQEFEHEAASREEAVRLHTEAIDRKLTKMKQDGQRVVTPNEG
;
A
#
# COMPACT_ATOMS: atom_id res chain seq x y z
N GLU A 1 45.47 -43.33 45.16
CA GLU A 1 44.10 -43.79 45.46
C GLU A 1 43.19 -43.16 44.40
N ASP A 2 42.24 -43.81 43.74
CA ASP A 2 41.84 -45.20 43.55
C ASP A 2 40.57 -45.10 42.69
N ASN A 3 40.45 -45.93 41.63
CA ASN A 3 39.24 -46.27 40.86
C ASN A 3 38.49 -45.15 40.09
N GLY A 4 37.84 -45.39 38.95
CA GLY A 4 37.59 -46.62 38.20
C GLY A 4 36.70 -46.32 36.98
N ASP A 5 36.97 -47.05 35.91
CA ASP A 5 36.06 -47.72 34.96
C ASP A 5 34.57 -47.29 34.84
N GLN A 6 34.15 -47.00 33.60
CA GLN A 6 32.85 -47.43 33.06
C GLN A 6 32.81 -47.31 31.54
N ASP A 7 33.01 -48.46 30.89
CA ASP A 7 32.55 -48.82 29.55
C ASP A 7 31.03 -49.08 29.59
N ASP A 8 30.25 -48.57 28.64
CA ASP A 8 29.31 -49.39 27.84
C ASP A 8 28.56 -48.55 26.78
N GLY A 9 28.46 -49.12 25.59
CA GLY A 9 27.86 -48.46 24.41
C GLY A 9 26.34 -48.46 24.39
N THR A 10 25.77 -47.58 23.57
CA THR A 10 24.63 -47.93 22.71
C THR A 10 24.68 -47.11 21.42
N SER A 11 24.70 -47.83 20.31
CA SER A 11 24.31 -47.33 19.00
C SER A 11 22.84 -46.93 19.06
N THR A 12 22.51 -45.71 18.63
CA THR A 12 21.17 -45.40 18.14
C THR A 12 21.31 -44.60 16.86
N VAL A 13 21.19 -45.36 15.77
CA VAL A 13 20.76 -44.91 14.46
C VAL A 13 19.44 -44.15 14.62
N GLY A 14 19.46 -42.87 14.27
CA GLY A 14 18.26 -42.06 14.07
C GLY A 14 18.43 -41.30 12.77
N GLY A 15 17.83 -41.82 11.70
CA GLY A 15 17.90 -41.24 10.37
C GLY A 15 17.40 -39.81 10.35
N ASN A 16 18.20 -38.91 9.78
CA ASN A 16 17.73 -37.63 9.28
C ASN A 16 16.79 -37.91 8.11
N GLU A 17 15.50 -38.02 8.39
CA GLU A 17 14.47 -37.80 7.39
C GLU A 17 14.48 -36.31 7.05
N GLU A 18 15.24 -35.95 6.02
CA GLU A 18 15.12 -34.67 5.33
C GLU A 18 13.70 -34.59 4.74
N ALA A 19 12.81 -33.99 5.53
CA ALA A 19 11.48 -33.62 5.11
C ALA A 19 11.55 -32.55 4.03
N HIS A 20 11.74 -32.96 2.77
CA HIS A 20 11.44 -32.15 1.59
C HIS A 20 9.93 -32.04 1.39
N GLY A 21 9.25 -31.47 2.38
CA GLY A 21 7.85 -31.05 2.27
C GLY A 21 7.77 -29.74 1.50
N THR A 22 6.92 -29.70 0.47
CA THR A 22 6.52 -28.46 -0.23
C THR A 22 6.11 -27.37 0.78
N PRO A 23 6.47 -26.08 0.55
CA PRO A 23 6.08 -25.01 1.46
C PRO A 23 4.56 -24.93 1.54
N ARG A 24 4.01 -25.25 2.71
CA ARG A 24 2.58 -25.14 2.98
C ARG A 24 2.22 -23.65 2.88
N VAL A 25 1.47 -23.27 1.84
CA VAL A 25 0.99 -21.90 1.65
C VAL A 25 0.14 -21.53 2.86
N ARG A 26 0.73 -20.76 3.79
CA ARG A 26 -0.03 -20.07 4.82
C ARG A 26 -0.95 -19.11 4.08
N ARG A 27 -2.25 -19.38 4.09
CA ARG A 27 -3.27 -18.41 3.68
C ARG A 27 -3.13 -17.23 4.62
N HIS A 28 -2.37 -16.21 4.21
CA HIS A 28 -2.43 -14.92 4.86
C HIS A 28 -3.84 -14.40 4.62
N LEU A 29 -4.71 -14.60 5.61
CA LEU A 29 -5.87 -13.75 5.83
C LEU A 29 -5.39 -12.30 5.61
N LEU A 30 -6.15 -11.53 4.84
CA LEU A 30 -5.88 -10.13 4.55
C LEU A 30 -5.31 -9.46 5.79
N SER A 31 -4.12 -8.87 5.70
CA SER A 31 -3.50 -8.24 6.86
C SER A 31 -4.51 -7.24 7.45
N PRO A 32 -4.67 -7.19 8.79
CA PRO A 32 -5.62 -6.26 9.44
C PRO A 32 -5.44 -4.81 8.94
N GLN A 33 -4.20 -4.47 8.57
CA GLN A 33 -3.81 -3.18 8.01
C GLN A 33 -4.44 -2.88 6.64
N ARG A 34 -4.65 -3.89 5.78
CA ARG A 34 -5.24 -3.72 4.45
C ARG A 34 -6.77 -3.54 4.52
N ALA A 35 -7.41 -4.29 5.41
CA ALA A 35 -8.83 -4.13 5.71
C ALA A 35 -9.12 -2.77 6.37
N ALA A 36 -8.23 -2.30 7.24
CA ALA A 36 -8.32 -0.97 7.84
C ALA A 36 -8.19 0.15 6.81
N PHE A 37 -7.31 -0.01 5.80
CA PHE A 37 -7.15 0.98 4.73
C PHE A 37 -8.37 1.05 3.80
N GLU A 38 -8.92 -0.09 3.39
CA GLU A 38 -10.15 -0.12 2.57
C GLU A 38 -11.37 0.43 3.33
N SER A 39 -11.47 0.17 4.63
CA SER A 39 -12.50 0.74 5.52
C SER A 39 -12.34 2.25 5.71
N ALA A 40 -11.11 2.75 5.82
CA ALA A 40 -10.82 4.17 5.96
C ALA A 40 -11.21 4.96 4.69
N ILE A 41 -10.98 4.41 3.49
CA ILE A 41 -11.40 5.05 2.23
C ILE A 41 -12.92 5.14 2.12
N ALA A 42 -13.65 4.09 2.52
CA ALA A 42 -15.11 4.09 2.51
C ALA A 42 -15.72 5.02 3.58
N THR A 43 -15.00 5.26 4.69
CA THR A 43 -15.48 6.07 5.82
C THR A 43 -15.12 7.55 5.69
N ALA A 44 -14.06 7.90 4.96
CA ALA A 44 -13.55 9.29 4.87
C ALA A 44 -14.42 10.24 4.04
N MET A 45 -15.38 9.74 3.26
CA MET A 45 -16.32 10.59 2.52
C MET A 45 -17.73 10.43 3.09
N PRO A 46 -18.15 11.27 4.07
CA PRO A 46 -19.56 11.33 4.42
C PRO A 46 -20.37 11.65 3.16
N PRO A 47 -21.54 11.01 2.95
CA PRO A 47 -22.39 11.34 1.82
C PRO A 47 -22.74 12.83 1.91
N PHE A 48 -22.43 13.56 0.84
CA PHE A 48 -22.82 14.96 0.70
C PHE A 48 -24.34 15.05 0.82
N ARG A 49 -24.82 15.49 1.99
CA ARG A 49 -26.22 15.89 2.17
C ARG A 49 -26.28 17.38 1.85
N PRO A 50 -26.78 17.79 0.67
CA PRO A 50 -27.13 19.18 0.49
C PRO A 50 -28.19 19.50 1.55
N SER A 51 -27.82 20.33 2.52
CA SER A 51 -28.79 20.89 3.45
C SER A 51 -29.80 21.68 2.60
N LEU A 52 -31.10 21.40 2.78
CA LEU A 52 -32.12 22.21 2.14
C LEU A 52 -31.87 23.68 2.55
N PRO A 53 -31.86 24.62 1.59
CA PRO A 53 -31.62 26.02 1.91
C PRO A 53 -32.74 26.48 2.82
N LYS A 54 -32.40 26.76 4.08
CA LYS A 54 -33.28 27.56 4.94
C LYS A 54 -33.39 28.91 4.24
N ASP A 55 -34.60 29.34 3.92
CA ASP A 55 -34.92 30.67 3.38
C ASP A 55 -34.49 31.77 4.38
N LYS A 56 -33.18 31.98 4.48
CA LYS A 56 -32.61 33.22 4.98
C LYS A 56 -32.83 34.19 3.83
N LYS A 57 -33.89 34.99 3.93
CA LYS A 57 -34.06 36.22 3.15
C LYS A 57 -32.67 36.79 2.91
N ARG A 58 -32.23 36.87 1.64
CA ARG A 58 -30.91 37.34 1.20
C ARG A 58 -30.48 38.53 2.07
N ARG A 59 -29.80 38.27 3.19
CA ARG A 59 -29.06 39.33 3.86
C ARG A 59 -27.95 39.59 2.88
N ARG A 60 -27.90 40.82 2.36
CA ARG A 60 -26.71 41.26 1.65
C ARG A 60 -25.53 40.91 2.54
N GLU A 61 -24.61 40.11 2.02
CA GLU A 61 -23.28 39.92 2.63
C GLU A 61 -22.80 41.32 3.01
N SER A 62 -22.26 41.49 4.21
CA SER A 62 -21.57 42.74 4.57
C SER A 62 -20.55 43.05 3.49
N LEU A 63 -20.50 44.30 3.03
CA LEU A 63 -19.50 44.70 2.02
C LEU A 63 -18.11 44.45 2.58
N ASP A 64 -17.21 43.94 1.74
CA ASP A 64 -15.82 43.65 2.12
C ASP A 64 -15.06 44.95 2.45
N TYR A 65 -15.45 46.06 1.81
CA TYR A 65 -14.95 47.40 2.05
C TYR A 65 -16.04 48.35 2.55
N ASP A 66 -15.69 49.22 3.50
CA ASP A 66 -16.49 50.40 3.84
C ASP A 66 -16.35 51.48 2.75
N ASP A 67 -17.41 52.26 2.51
CA ASP A 67 -17.46 53.30 1.47
C ASP A 67 -16.30 54.32 1.57
N MET A 68 -15.87 54.64 2.80
CA MET A 68 -14.74 55.53 3.05
C MET A 68 -13.39 54.88 2.70
N ALA A 69 -13.24 53.57 2.90
CA ALA A 69 -12.03 52.86 2.49
C ALA A 69 -11.97 52.74 0.96
N LEU A 70 -13.10 52.35 0.35
CA LEU A 70 -13.19 52.17 -1.09
C LEU A 70 -12.97 53.48 -1.86
N SER A 71 -13.48 54.61 -1.36
CA SER A 71 -13.30 55.93 -2.00
C SER A 71 -11.87 56.47 -1.93
N ASN A 72 -11.04 55.95 -1.02
CA ASN A 72 -9.64 56.35 -0.88
C ASN A 72 -8.66 55.50 -1.72
N MET A 73 -9.10 54.36 -2.27
CA MET A 73 -8.27 53.47 -3.09
C MET A 73 -8.34 53.82 -4.57
N SER A 74 -7.22 53.67 -5.28
CA SER A 74 -7.20 53.85 -6.73
C SER A 74 -7.76 52.61 -7.44
N TYR A 75 -8.39 52.80 -8.61
CA TYR A 75 -8.83 51.66 -9.42
C TYR A 75 -7.68 50.69 -9.74
N THR A 76 -6.48 51.23 -10.02
CA THR A 76 -5.30 50.43 -10.32
C THR A 76 -4.78 49.61 -9.13
N GLU A 77 -5.14 49.98 -7.91
CA GLU A 77 -4.82 49.24 -6.70
C GLU A 77 -5.82 48.11 -6.50
N LEU A 78 -7.12 48.41 -6.57
CA LEU A 78 -8.20 47.41 -6.54
C LEU A 78 -8.04 46.35 -7.64
N GLN A 79 -7.58 46.74 -8.83
CA GLN A 79 -7.36 45.80 -9.93
C GLN A 79 -6.19 44.84 -9.67
N ARG A 80 -5.19 45.25 -8.89
CA ARG A 80 -4.01 44.42 -8.59
C ARG A 80 -4.18 43.61 -7.32
N GLU A 81 -5.31 43.76 -6.64
CA GLU A 81 -5.60 43.07 -5.39
C GLU A 81 -5.71 41.55 -5.64
N PRO A 82 -5.01 40.73 -4.85
CA PRO A 82 -5.13 39.28 -4.95
C PRO A 82 -6.55 38.82 -4.65
N PHE A 83 -7.00 37.79 -5.36
CA PHE A 83 -8.36 37.25 -5.20
C PHE A 83 -8.68 36.78 -3.77
N ASP A 84 -7.68 36.28 -3.03
CA ASP A 84 -7.86 35.77 -1.67
C ASP A 84 -7.69 36.82 -0.58
N PHE A 85 -7.42 38.07 -0.95
CA PHE A 85 -7.30 39.13 0.02
C PHE A 85 -8.68 39.43 0.62
N ASP A 86 -8.79 39.27 1.93
CA ASP A 86 -9.99 39.60 2.68
C ASP A 86 -9.78 40.92 3.44
N PRO A 87 -10.27 42.06 2.91
CA PRO A 87 -10.10 43.36 3.55
C PRO A 87 -10.71 43.45 4.95
N SER A 88 -11.75 42.65 5.24
CA SER A 88 -12.37 42.59 6.57
C SER A 88 -11.46 41.96 7.63
N LYS A 89 -10.49 41.15 7.19
CA LYS A 89 -9.51 40.45 8.05
C LYS A 89 -8.13 41.12 8.05
N ALA A 90 -7.90 42.07 7.14
CA ALA A 90 -6.61 42.73 6.94
C ALA A 90 -6.06 43.43 8.20
N THR A 91 -6.95 43.96 9.06
CA THR A 91 -6.56 44.58 10.36
C THR A 91 -5.84 43.62 11.32
N THR A 92 -5.94 42.31 11.09
CA THR A 92 -5.32 41.25 11.92
C THR A 92 -4.09 40.61 11.29
N HIS A 93 -3.79 40.88 10.01
CA HIS A 93 -2.75 40.15 9.27
C HIS A 93 -1.40 40.89 9.30
N ILE A 94 -0.88 41.14 10.49
CA ILE A 94 0.54 41.47 10.67
C ILE A 94 1.33 40.16 10.52
N GLY A 95 1.83 39.92 9.30
CA GLY A 95 3.04 39.15 9.04
C GLY A 95 3.00 37.66 9.38
N ILE A 96 2.48 36.83 8.47
CA ILE A 96 3.03 35.48 8.24
C ILE A 96 3.74 35.48 6.87
N GLY A 97 4.47 36.55 6.59
CA GLY A 97 5.45 36.61 5.52
C GLY A 97 6.80 36.24 6.12
N GLY A 98 7.10 34.94 6.19
CA GLY A 98 8.31 34.51 6.90
C GLY A 98 8.48 33.01 7.01
N SER A 99 8.28 32.26 5.93
CA SER A 99 8.85 30.92 5.82
C SER A 99 9.67 30.89 4.54
N ALA A 100 10.97 31.17 4.66
CA ALA A 100 11.97 31.11 3.60
C ALA A 100 12.28 29.65 3.19
N GLY A 101 11.25 28.84 2.99
CA GLY A 101 11.33 27.49 2.45
C GLY A 101 10.40 27.38 1.25
N THR A 102 10.79 26.59 0.25
CA THR A 102 9.92 26.29 -0.90
C THR A 102 8.59 25.71 -0.40
N LEU A 103 7.46 26.05 -1.04
CA LEU A 103 6.13 25.57 -0.64
C LEU A 103 6.12 24.05 -0.47
N SER A 104 6.81 23.32 -1.35
CA SER A 104 7.03 21.88 -1.27
C SER A 104 7.61 21.39 0.07
N ALA A 105 8.63 22.07 0.61
CA ALA A 105 9.22 21.73 1.90
C ALA A 105 8.24 21.96 3.06
N LYS A 106 7.41 23.00 2.95
CA LYS A 106 6.33 23.26 3.90
C LYS A 106 5.29 22.14 3.84
N LEU A 107 4.85 21.71 2.65
CA LEU A 107 3.91 20.61 2.49
C LEU A 107 4.45 19.30 3.08
N GLU A 108 5.74 18.99 2.87
CA GLU A 108 6.41 17.83 3.47
C GLU A 108 6.51 17.91 4.99
N GLN A 109 6.71 19.10 5.55
CA GLN A 109 6.71 19.28 6.99
C GLN A 109 5.31 19.06 7.59
N TYR A 110 4.29 19.65 6.96
CA TYR A 110 2.91 19.59 7.46
C TYR A 110 2.25 18.21 7.28
N GLN A 111 2.78 17.35 6.41
CA GLN A 111 2.28 15.97 6.25
C GLN A 111 2.32 15.16 7.55
N HIS A 112 3.26 15.48 8.45
CA HIS A 112 3.46 14.78 9.73
C HIS A 112 2.80 15.48 10.92
N GLN A 113 2.15 16.62 10.70
CA GLN A 113 1.51 17.42 11.74
C GLN A 113 0.06 17.00 12.00
N THR A 114 -0.54 17.57 13.03
CA THR A 114 -1.93 17.26 13.38
C THR A 114 -2.90 17.80 12.32
N GLU A 115 -4.07 17.17 12.20
CA GLU A 115 -5.12 17.61 11.26
C GLU A 115 -5.51 19.08 11.45
N LYS A 116 -5.49 19.55 12.71
CA LYS A 116 -5.77 20.96 13.03
C LYS A 116 -4.75 21.90 12.41
N GLU A 117 -3.46 21.56 12.48
CA GLU A 117 -2.37 22.36 11.93
C GLU A 117 -2.35 22.33 10.41
N GLN A 118 -2.62 21.16 9.81
CA GLN A 118 -2.80 21.02 8.36
C GLN A 118 -3.94 21.91 7.86
N ARG A 119 -5.13 21.79 8.46
CA ARG A 119 -6.30 22.62 8.09
C ARG A 119 -6.02 24.12 8.25
N PHE A 120 -5.31 24.50 9.31
CA PHE A 120 -4.93 25.90 9.51
C PHE A 120 -3.99 26.40 8.42
N MET A 121 -3.00 25.60 8.02
CA MET A 121 -2.07 25.94 6.93
C MET A 121 -2.81 26.12 5.60
N PHE A 122 -3.65 25.15 5.21
CA PHE A 122 -4.40 25.22 3.95
C PHE A 122 -5.42 26.37 3.92
N ARG A 123 -6.02 26.71 5.07
CA ARG A 123 -6.99 27.83 5.14
C ARG A 123 -6.34 29.19 4.87
N ASN A 124 -5.06 29.35 5.20
CA ASN A 124 -4.35 30.62 5.05
C ASN A 124 -3.43 30.62 3.83
N LEU A 125 -3.60 29.65 2.92
CA LEU A 125 -2.82 29.51 1.71
C LEU A 125 -3.45 30.35 0.58
N ALA A 126 -2.63 31.08 -0.17
CA ALA A 126 -3.09 31.83 -1.34
C ALA A 126 -3.46 30.88 -2.49
N VAL A 127 -4.29 31.31 -3.43
CA VAL A 127 -4.73 30.51 -4.60
C VAL A 127 -3.54 30.07 -5.44
N ASP A 128 -2.57 30.93 -5.68
CA ASP A 128 -1.36 30.57 -6.42
C ASP A 128 -0.60 29.42 -5.72
N ASP A 129 -0.49 29.50 -4.39
CA ASP A 129 0.11 28.44 -3.58
C ASP A 129 -0.79 27.17 -3.54
N TRP A 130 -2.11 27.30 -3.66
CA TRP A 130 -3.02 26.16 -3.77
C TRP A 130 -2.83 25.40 -5.10
N GLU A 131 -2.62 26.12 -6.20
CA GLU A 131 -2.32 25.52 -7.50
C GLU A 131 -0.99 24.75 -7.46
N GLU A 132 0.07 25.39 -6.94
CA GLU A 132 1.39 24.74 -6.80
C GLU A 132 1.34 23.54 -5.83
N ALA A 133 0.59 23.64 -4.74
CA ALA A 133 0.37 22.50 -3.84
C ALA A 133 -0.37 21.35 -4.53
N GLY A 134 -1.32 21.66 -5.42
CA GLY A 134 -2.05 20.68 -6.23
C GLY A 134 -1.13 19.87 -7.14
N ASP A 135 -0.22 20.54 -7.85
CA ASP A 135 0.79 19.89 -8.69
C ASP A 135 1.70 18.98 -7.87
N TRP A 136 2.15 19.46 -6.70
CA TRP A 136 2.95 18.65 -5.78
C TRP A 136 2.20 17.39 -5.31
N PHE A 137 0.91 17.48 -5.00
CA PHE A 137 0.09 16.31 -4.65
C PHE A 137 -0.07 15.33 -5.81
N ALA A 138 -0.25 15.83 -7.03
CA ALA A 138 -0.39 15.00 -8.22
C ALA A 138 0.88 14.16 -8.46
N ASP A 139 2.06 14.77 -8.32
CA ASP A 139 3.35 14.09 -8.44
C ASP A 139 3.51 12.99 -7.38
N ARG A 140 3.22 13.31 -6.12
CA ARG A 140 3.30 12.34 -5.02
C ARG A 140 2.33 11.18 -5.21
N PHE A 141 1.12 11.44 -5.69
CA PHE A 141 0.16 10.40 -6.02
C PHE A 141 0.65 9.52 -7.18
N GLY A 142 1.25 10.13 -8.21
CA GLY A 142 1.90 9.44 -9.34
C GLY A 142 2.97 8.46 -8.86
N ASP A 143 3.87 8.89 -7.98
CA ASP A 143 4.92 8.06 -7.39
C ASP A 143 4.36 6.84 -6.64
N VAL A 144 3.30 7.04 -5.83
CA VAL A 144 2.66 5.96 -5.09
C VAL A 144 2.04 4.94 -6.04
N MET A 145 1.34 5.41 -7.07
CA MET A 145 0.71 4.53 -8.07
C MET A 145 1.74 3.78 -8.91
N TYR A 146 2.87 4.42 -9.22
CA TYR A 146 4.00 3.77 -9.88
C TYR A 146 4.56 2.62 -9.03
N LYS A 147 4.87 2.87 -7.74
CA LYS A 147 5.36 1.86 -6.81
C LYS A 147 4.37 0.69 -6.66
N LEU A 148 3.07 0.98 -6.58
CA LEU A 148 2.03 -0.04 -6.50
C LEU A 148 1.98 -0.92 -7.75
N ARG A 149 2.06 -0.31 -8.95
CA ARG A 149 2.10 -1.03 -10.22
C ARG A 149 3.31 -1.95 -10.29
N GLU A 150 4.46 -1.46 -9.87
CA GLU A 150 5.71 -2.21 -9.91
C GLU A 150 5.70 -3.39 -8.93
N ALA A 151 5.23 -3.17 -7.70
CA ALA A 151 5.05 -4.25 -6.72
C ALA A 151 4.12 -5.37 -7.26
N ARG A 152 3.02 -5.01 -7.94
CA ARG A 152 2.11 -5.98 -8.56
C ARG A 152 2.77 -6.76 -9.70
N ARG A 153 3.59 -6.10 -10.52
CA ARG A 153 4.35 -6.75 -11.60
C ARG A 153 5.38 -7.72 -11.04
N ASN A 154 6.15 -7.29 -10.06
CA ASN A 154 7.16 -8.13 -9.42
C ASN A 154 6.52 -9.36 -8.77
N LYS A 155 5.38 -9.19 -8.08
CA LYS A 155 4.60 -10.31 -7.54
C LYS A 155 4.19 -11.30 -8.63
N ARG A 156 3.70 -10.83 -9.78
CA ARG A 156 3.33 -11.72 -10.89
C ARG A 156 4.53 -12.48 -11.46
N ARG A 157 5.66 -11.80 -11.66
CA ARG A 157 6.90 -12.45 -12.13
C ARG A 157 7.35 -13.55 -11.18
N MET A 158 7.40 -13.24 -9.89
CA MET A 158 7.75 -14.21 -8.86
C MET A 158 6.80 -15.41 -8.86
N ILE A 159 5.49 -15.19 -8.98
CA ILE A 159 4.51 -16.29 -9.07
C ILE A 159 4.75 -17.14 -10.32
N GLN A 160 5.04 -16.53 -11.47
CA GLN A 160 5.33 -17.26 -12.70
C GLN A 160 6.57 -18.16 -12.56
N GLU A 161 7.61 -17.68 -11.88
CA GLU A 161 8.80 -18.49 -11.57
C GLU A 161 8.45 -19.70 -10.71
N PHE A 162 7.64 -19.50 -9.67
CA PHE A 162 7.15 -20.60 -8.82
C PHE A 162 6.25 -21.58 -9.58
N GLU A 163 5.36 -21.09 -10.44
CA GLU A 163 4.48 -21.93 -11.27
C GLU A 163 5.31 -22.77 -12.25
N HIS A 164 6.36 -22.19 -12.83
CA HIS A 164 7.28 -22.92 -13.71
C HIS A 164 8.04 -24.01 -12.96
N GLU A 165 8.58 -23.69 -11.77
CA GLU A 165 9.26 -24.67 -10.94
C GLU A 165 8.31 -25.79 -10.49
N ALA A 166 7.09 -25.45 -10.08
CA ALA A 166 6.08 -26.42 -9.70
C ALA A 166 5.73 -27.37 -10.85
N ALA A 167 5.58 -26.85 -12.07
CA ALA A 167 5.33 -27.66 -13.26
C ALA A 167 6.51 -28.60 -13.56
N SER A 168 7.75 -28.10 -13.49
CA SER A 168 8.95 -28.92 -13.70
C SER A 168 9.06 -30.06 -12.69
N ARG A 169 8.78 -29.79 -11.41
CA ARG A 169 8.80 -30.81 -10.35
C ARG A 169 7.67 -31.81 -10.49
N GLU A 170 6.47 -31.36 -10.83
CA GLU A 170 5.32 -32.24 -11.08
C GLU A 170 5.63 -33.20 -12.24
N GLU A 171 6.19 -32.69 -13.34
CA GLU A 171 6.56 -33.50 -14.49
C GLU A 171 7.60 -34.56 -14.12
N ALA A 172 8.63 -34.19 -13.36
CA ALA A 172 9.66 -35.13 -12.91
C ALA A 172 9.07 -36.25 -12.04
N VAL A 173 8.16 -35.92 -11.11
CA VAL A 173 7.47 -36.90 -10.27
C VAL A 173 6.60 -37.81 -11.12
N ARG A 174 5.79 -37.26 -12.04
CA ARG A 174 4.92 -38.03 -12.93
C ARG A 174 5.72 -39.04 -13.75
N LEU A 175 6.82 -38.61 -14.37
CA LEU A 175 7.70 -39.49 -15.15
C LEU A 175 8.31 -40.60 -14.30
N HIS A 176 8.70 -40.29 -13.06
CA HIS A 176 9.25 -41.27 -12.12
C HIS A 176 8.20 -42.32 -11.71
N THR A 177 7.00 -41.87 -11.34
CA THR A 177 5.88 -42.75 -11.00
C THR A 177 5.52 -43.67 -12.18
N GLU A 178 5.40 -43.13 -13.39
CA GLU A 178 5.14 -43.93 -14.58
C GLU A 178 6.24 -44.98 -14.84
N ALA A 179 7.52 -44.65 -14.57
CA ALA A 179 8.62 -45.59 -14.71
C ALA A 179 8.56 -46.72 -13.68
N ILE A 180 8.21 -46.40 -12.42
CA ILE A 180 7.99 -47.40 -11.37
C ILE A 180 6.83 -48.32 -11.74
N ASP A 181 5.70 -47.78 -12.17
CA ASP A 181 4.52 -48.55 -12.55
C ASP A 181 4.81 -49.51 -13.70
N ARG A 182 5.55 -49.05 -14.72
CA ARG A 182 6.04 -49.90 -15.82
C ARG A 182 6.93 -51.04 -15.30
N LYS A 183 7.85 -50.74 -14.36
CA LYS A 183 8.75 -51.75 -13.78
C LYS A 183 7.99 -52.78 -12.94
N LEU A 184 7.04 -52.34 -12.10
CA LEU A 184 6.19 -53.22 -11.30
C LEU A 184 5.32 -54.12 -12.18
N THR A 185 4.75 -53.58 -13.25
CA THR A 185 3.97 -54.34 -14.22
C THR A 185 4.81 -55.43 -14.89
N LYS A 186 6.04 -55.11 -15.30
CA LYS A 186 6.97 -56.09 -15.87
C LYS A 186 7.35 -57.17 -14.85
N MET A 187 7.70 -56.78 -13.62
CA MET A 187 8.04 -57.73 -12.55
C MET A 187 6.87 -58.69 -12.25
N LYS A 188 5.63 -58.19 -12.26
CA LYS A 188 4.43 -59.02 -12.10
C LYS A 188 4.28 -60.03 -13.24
N GLN A 189 4.47 -59.61 -14.48
CA GLN A 189 4.40 -60.50 -15.65
C GLN A 189 5.50 -61.56 -15.61
N ASP A 190 6.74 -61.16 -15.31
CA ASP A 190 7.88 -62.07 -15.19
C ASP A 190 7.66 -63.08 -14.05
N GLY A 191 7.16 -62.64 -12.89
CA GLY A 191 6.83 -63.52 -11.77
C GLY A 191 5.71 -64.53 -12.11
N GLN A 192 4.67 -64.09 -12.82
CA GLN A 192 3.59 -64.98 -13.26
C GLN A 192 4.11 -66.09 -14.17
N ARG A 193 5.03 -65.76 -15.09
CA ARG A 193 5.63 -66.73 -16.02
C ARG A 193 6.50 -67.78 -15.32
N VAL A 194 7.12 -67.44 -14.19
CA VAL A 194 7.92 -68.38 -13.39
C VAL A 194 7.03 -69.34 -12.60
N VAL A 195 5.87 -68.87 -12.12
CA VAL A 195 4.97 -69.65 -11.25
C VAL A 195 4.01 -70.55 -12.04
N THR A 196 3.72 -70.25 -13.30
CA THR A 196 2.98 -71.16 -14.19
C THR A 196 3.97 -72.12 -14.85
N PRO A 197 4.12 -73.39 -14.39
CA PRO A 197 4.94 -74.35 -15.10
C PRO A 197 4.36 -74.56 -16.50
N ASN A 198 5.23 -74.65 -17.50
CA ASN A 198 4.86 -75.15 -18.82
C ASN A 198 4.29 -76.57 -18.62
N GLU A 199 2.96 -76.70 -18.64
CA GLU A 199 2.32 -77.98 -18.92
C GLU A 199 2.50 -78.26 -20.41
N GLY A 200 3.51 -79.08 -20.72
CA GLY A 200 3.81 -79.62 -22.04
C GLY A 200 4.43 -81.00 -21.88
#